data_AF-A0A935XA97-F1
#
_entry.id   AF-A0A935XA97-F1
#
_cell.length_a   1.000
_cell.length_b   1.000
_cell.length_c   1.000
_cell.angle_alpha   90.00
_cell.angle_beta   90.00
_cell.angle_gamma   90.00
#
_symmetry.space_group_name_H-M   'P 1'
#
loop_
_entity.id
_entity.type
_entity.pdbx_description
1 polymer ?
#
loop_
_entity_poly.entity_id
_entity_poly.type
_entity_poly.pdbx_seq_one_letter_code
_entity_poly.pdbx_strand_id
1 'polypeptide(L)'
;MPQNKQSGVAGNQFGRTTAPLIAREIGARMLGTKSNEAELDGERIVIKCARAGTLSVGVSYLMLKRIRRVLGAFEQSNGSFCIYSLTVAEYSKAMTPTRSKGPSAGKVGIVRRAVFETRGTQVATIYA
;
A
#
# COMPACT_ATOMS: atom_id res chain seq x y z
N MET A 1 -3.89 8.35 20.43
CA MET A 1 -3.72 6.90 20.65
C MET A 1 -2.35 6.48 20.11
N PRO A 2 -1.46 5.86 20.92
CA PRO A 2 -0.16 5.46 20.42
C PRO A 2 -0.33 4.20 19.56
N GLN A 3 0.08 4.27 18.29
CA GLN A 3 0.26 3.08 17.45
C GLN A 3 1.42 2.25 18.05
N ASN A 4 1.07 1.32 18.93
CA ASN A 4 2.01 0.40 19.55
C ASN A 4 2.55 -0.57 18.49
N LYS A 5 3.83 -0.95 18.57
CA LYS A 5 4.58 -1.85 17.64
C LYS A 5 3.77 -3.04 17.10
N GLN A 6 2.84 -3.58 17.89
CA GLN A 6 1.91 -4.65 17.53
C GLN A 6 1.04 -4.32 16.31
N SER A 7 0.57 -3.08 16.17
CA SER A 7 -0.23 -2.61 15.02
C SER A 7 0.56 -2.61 13.71
N GLY A 8 1.86 -2.30 13.77
CA GLY A 8 2.74 -2.32 12.60
C GLY A 8 3.07 -3.74 12.13
N VAL A 9 3.30 -4.67 13.06
CA VAL A 9 3.53 -6.09 12.73
C VAL A 9 2.26 -6.72 12.16
N ALA A 10 1.11 -6.49 12.80
CA ALA A 10 -0.18 -6.98 12.32
C ALA A 10 -0.52 -6.42 10.92
N GLY A 11 -0.30 -5.13 10.69
CA GLY A 11 -0.49 -4.51 9.38
C GLY A 11 0.44 -5.08 8.31
N ASN A 12 1.71 -5.37 8.67
CA ASN A 12 2.66 -6.01 7.76
C ASN A 12 2.24 -7.45 7.42
N GLN A 13 1.84 -8.25 8.40
CA GLN A 13 1.38 -9.62 8.17
C GLN A 13 0.14 -9.65 7.29
N PHE A 14 -0.86 -8.82 7.60
CA PHE A 14 -2.06 -8.65 6.78
C PHE A 14 -1.71 -8.27 5.34
N GLY A 15 -0.84 -7.28 5.17
CA GLY A 15 -0.39 -6.87 3.84
C GLY A 15 0.28 -8.01 3.06
N ARG A 16 0.99 -8.92 3.72
CA ARG A 16 1.67 -10.05 3.06
C ARG A 16 0.73 -11.18 2.64
N THR A 17 -0.36 -11.38 3.37
CA THR A 17 -1.37 -12.37 3.01
C THR A 17 -2.34 -11.85 1.96
N THR A 18 -2.70 -10.56 2.02
CA THR A 18 -3.74 -9.97 1.17
C THR A 18 -3.21 -9.46 -0.17
N ALA A 19 -1.98 -8.94 -0.23
CA ALA A 19 -1.43 -8.41 -1.48
C ALA A 19 -1.35 -9.44 -2.63
N PRO A 20 -0.98 -10.71 -2.39
CA PRO A 20 -1.01 -11.74 -3.44
C PRO A 20 -2.42 -12.01 -3.99
N LEU A 21 -3.43 -11.96 -3.13
CA LEU A 21 -4.84 -12.14 -3.53
C LEU A 21 -5.28 -10.99 -4.42
N ILE A 22 -5.04 -9.75 -3.99
CA ILE A 22 -5.30 -8.55 -4.79
C ILE A 22 -4.55 -8.61 -6.13
N ALA A 23 -3.27 -8.98 -6.12
CA ALA A 23 -2.46 -9.06 -7.33
C ALA A 23 -3.10 -9.99 -8.36
N ARG A 24 -3.55 -11.18 -7.94
CA ARG A 24 -4.24 -12.13 -8.82
C ARG A 24 -5.49 -11.53 -9.44
N GLU A 25 -6.34 -10.88 -8.65
CA GLU A 25 -7.62 -10.33 -9.13
C GLU A 25 -7.44 -9.15 -10.10
N ILE A 26 -6.35 -8.36 -9.97
CA ILE A 26 -6.06 -7.25 -10.89
C ILE A 26 -5.14 -7.64 -12.05
N GLY A 27 -4.82 -8.93 -12.21
CA GLY A 27 -3.92 -9.41 -13.26
C GLY A 27 -2.44 -9.06 -13.05
N ALA A 28 -2.05 -8.69 -11.83
CA ALA A 28 -0.65 -8.43 -11.47
C ALA A 28 0.07 -9.72 -11.05
N ARG A 29 1.37 -9.79 -11.34
CA ARG A 29 2.24 -10.91 -10.97
C ARG A 29 3.18 -10.51 -9.84
N MET A 30 3.11 -11.19 -8.70
CA MET A 30 4.03 -10.97 -7.58
C MET A 30 5.49 -11.24 -8.00
N LEU A 31 6.42 -10.37 -7.60
CA LEU A 31 7.86 -10.52 -7.89
C LEU A 31 8.59 -11.42 -6.89
N GLY A 32 7.93 -11.83 -5.82
CA GLY A 32 8.44 -12.75 -4.81
C GLY A 32 7.56 -12.79 -3.57
N THR A 33 8.02 -13.50 -2.54
CA THR A 33 7.27 -13.70 -1.27
C THR A 33 7.74 -12.79 -0.14
N LYS A 34 8.85 -12.07 -0.35
CA LYS A 34 9.52 -11.25 0.67
C LYS A 34 8.96 -9.83 0.78
N SER A 35 8.36 -9.31 -0.29
CA SER A 35 7.78 -7.96 -0.38
C SER A 35 6.45 -8.00 -1.12
N ASN A 36 5.68 -6.91 -1.01
CA ASN A 36 4.43 -6.75 -1.75
C ASN A 36 4.65 -6.13 -3.14
N GLU A 37 5.80 -6.37 -3.75
CA GLU A 37 6.07 -5.88 -5.10
C GLU A 37 5.54 -6.84 -6.14
N ALA A 38 4.98 -6.27 -7.19
CA ALA A 38 4.39 -6.99 -8.29
C ALA A 38 4.74 -6.29 -9.61
N GLU A 39 4.43 -6.96 -10.71
CA GLU A 39 4.43 -6.42 -12.06
C GLU A 39 2.98 -6.33 -12.55
N LEU A 40 2.59 -5.17 -13.06
CA LEU A 40 1.28 -4.92 -13.66
C LEU A 40 1.51 -4.08 -14.92
N ASP A 41 1.00 -4.55 -16.06
CA ASP A 41 1.17 -3.90 -17.38
C ASP A 41 2.64 -3.61 -17.73
N GLY A 42 3.54 -4.54 -17.40
CA GLY A 42 4.98 -4.39 -17.63
C GLY A 42 5.67 -3.39 -16.68
N GLU A 43 4.96 -2.84 -15.69
CA GLU A 43 5.52 -1.93 -14.71
C GLU A 43 5.66 -2.56 -13.33
N ARG A 44 6.78 -2.27 -12.67
CA ARG A 44 6.99 -2.66 -11.29
C ARG A 44 6.19 -1.77 -10.35
N ILE A 45 5.34 -2.38 -9.54
CA ILE A 45 4.45 -1.71 -8.59
C ILE A 45 4.67 -2.25 -7.17
N VAL A 46 4.06 -1.59 -6.19
CA VAL A 46 3.85 -2.17 -4.85
C VAL A 46 2.38 -2.11 -4.46
N ILE A 47 1.86 -3.18 -3.87
CA ILE A 47 0.50 -3.25 -3.33
C ILE A 47 0.55 -3.08 -1.82
N LYS A 48 -0.11 -2.03 -1.30
CA LYS A 48 -0.23 -1.78 0.14
C LYS A 48 -1.69 -1.92 0.56
N CYS A 49 -1.92 -2.87 1.46
CA CYS A 49 -3.25 -3.17 1.97
C CYS A 49 -3.47 -2.45 3.30
N ALA A 50 -4.65 -1.89 3.49
CA ALA A 50 -5.10 -1.26 4.71
C ALA A 50 -6.43 -1.89 5.13
N ARG A 51 -6.49 -2.37 6.39
CA ARG A 51 -7.75 -2.91 6.95
C ARG A 51 -8.81 -1.83 7.10
N ALA A 52 -10.06 -2.24 7.29
CA ALA A 52 -11.15 -1.35 7.65
C ALA A 52 -10.74 -0.48 8.86
N GLY A 53 -10.90 0.84 8.74
CA GLY A 53 -10.46 1.82 9.75
C GLY A 53 -9.01 2.28 9.64
N THR A 54 -8.18 1.63 8.82
CA THR A 54 -6.81 2.11 8.52
C THR A 54 -6.85 3.08 7.34
N LEU A 55 -6.62 4.37 7.60
CA LEU A 55 -6.78 5.44 6.62
C LEU A 55 -5.51 5.83 5.89
N SER A 56 -4.44 5.05 5.98
CA SER A 56 -3.17 5.36 5.34
C SER A 56 -2.33 4.13 5.08
N VAL A 57 -1.43 4.26 4.11
CA VAL A 57 -0.45 3.22 3.76
C VAL A 57 0.95 3.81 3.76
N GLY A 58 1.93 2.99 4.13
CA GLY A 58 3.32 3.37 4.20
C GLY A 58 4.19 2.61 3.19
N VAL A 59 5.08 3.33 2.52
CA VAL A 59 6.07 2.77 1.60
C VAL A 59 7.46 3.28 2.01
N SER A 60 8.46 2.40 2.00
CA SER A 60 9.83 2.81 2.33
C SER A 60 10.44 3.61 1.19
N TYR A 61 11.28 4.59 1.52
CA TYR A 61 11.95 5.41 0.51
C TYR A 61 12.82 4.58 -0.45
N LEU A 62 13.44 3.51 0.05
CA LEU A 62 14.19 2.56 -0.80
C LEU A 62 13.29 1.85 -1.82
N MET A 63 12.06 1.53 -1.43
CA MET A 63 11.11 0.88 -2.33
C MET A 63 10.59 1.85 -3.40
N LEU A 64 10.40 3.13 -3.07
CA LEU A 64 9.99 4.15 -4.04
C LEU A 64 11.01 4.33 -5.18
N LYS A 65 12.31 4.06 -4.94
CA LYS A 65 13.37 4.18 -5.96
C LYS A 65 13.31 3.13 -7.07
N ARG A 66 12.55 2.05 -6.90
CA ARG A 66 12.55 0.88 -7.81
C ARG A 66 11.21 0.53 -8.42
N ILE A 67 10.14 1.23 -8.02
CA ILE A 67 8.78 1.01 -8.52
C ILE A 67 8.33 2.23 -9.35
N ARG A 68 7.33 2.05 -10.21
CA ARG A 68 6.67 3.10 -10.99
C ARG A 68 5.44 3.66 -10.27
N ARG A 69 4.64 2.77 -9.66
CA ARG A 69 3.36 3.10 -9.02
C ARG A 69 3.19 2.43 -7.65
N VAL A 70 2.42 3.07 -6.79
CA VAL A 70 1.93 2.54 -5.52
C VAL A 70 0.44 2.28 -5.64
N LEU A 71 0.03 1.04 -5.42
CA LEU A 71 -1.38 0.67 -5.31
C LEU A 71 -1.78 0.64 -3.84
N GLY A 72 -2.71 1.52 -3.46
CA GLY A 72 -3.36 1.50 -2.15
C GLY A 72 -4.66 0.69 -2.24
N ALA A 73 -4.72 -0.45 -1.55
CA ALA A 73 -5.89 -1.28 -1.43
C ALA A 73 -6.53 -1.09 -0.05
N PHE A 74 -7.72 -0.50 -0.01
CA PHE A 74 -8.41 -0.15 1.22
C PHE A 74 -9.64 -1.03 1.40
N GLU A 75 -9.63 -1.85 2.46
CA GLU A 75 -10.77 -2.67 2.86
C GLU A 75 -11.97 -1.78 3.24
N GLN A 76 -13.14 -2.14 2.70
CA GLN A 76 -14.43 -1.50 2.97
C GLN A 76 -15.18 -2.29 4.05
N SER A 77 -16.26 -1.70 4.59
CA SER A 77 -17.08 -2.34 5.64
C SER A 77 -17.74 -3.65 5.20
N ASN A 78 -17.98 -3.83 3.90
CA ASN A 78 -18.55 -5.05 3.32
C ASN A 78 -17.49 -6.12 2.98
N GLY A 79 -16.23 -5.93 3.37
CA GLY A 79 -15.13 -6.86 3.09
C GLY A 79 -14.52 -6.75 1.68
N SER A 80 -15.04 -5.88 0.81
CA SER A 80 -14.41 -5.58 -0.48
C SER A 80 -13.19 -4.67 -0.31
N PHE A 81 -12.33 -4.61 -1.33
CA PHE A 81 -11.19 -3.70 -1.40
C PHE A 81 -11.38 -2.74 -2.56
N CYS A 82 -11.32 -1.44 -2.28
CA CYS A 82 -11.15 -0.43 -3.33
C CYS A 82 -9.67 -0.18 -3.55
N ILE A 83 -9.22 -0.35 -4.80
CA ILE A 83 -7.81 -0.28 -5.18
C ILE A 83 -7.60 0.97 -6.02
N TYR A 84 -6.68 1.82 -5.56
CA TYR A 84 -6.31 3.04 -6.25
C TYR A 84 -4.82 3.03 -6.57
N SER A 85 -4.45 3.60 -7.70
CA SER A 85 -3.07 3.74 -8.14
C SER A 85 -2.63 5.20 -8.05
N LEU A 86 -1.45 5.42 -7.48
CA LEU A 86 -0.70 6.68 -7.59
C LEU A 86 0.66 6.41 -8.24
N THR A 87 1.13 7.33 -9.07
CA THR A 87 2.54 7.33 -9.49
C THR A 87 3.45 7.59 -8.29
N VAL A 88 4.71 7.15 -8.36
CA VAL A 88 5.71 7.48 -7.32
C VAL A 88 5.86 8.99 -7.14
N ALA A 89 5.75 9.78 -8.21
CA ALA A 89 5.83 11.23 -8.14
C ALA A 89 4.69 11.82 -7.30
N GLU A 90 3.45 11.39 -7.53
CA GLU A 90 2.28 11.84 -6.76
C GLU A 90 2.34 11.38 -5.32
N TYR A 91 2.71 10.12 -5.09
CA TYR A 91 2.91 9.57 -3.75
C TYR A 91 3.97 10.37 -2.99
N SER A 92 5.10 10.67 -3.63
CA SER A 92 6.22 11.40 -3.01
C SER A 92 5.88 12.86 -2.70
N LYS A 93 5.06 13.51 -3.53
CA LYS A 93 4.56 14.87 -3.26
C LYS A 93 3.58 14.92 -2.10
N ALA A 94 2.80 13.86 -1.88
CA ALA A 94 1.76 13.82 -0.86
C ALA A 94 2.16 13.12 0.45
N MET A 95 3.27 12.39 0.45
CA MET A 95 3.68 11.61 1.63
C MET A 95 4.14 12.50 2.78
N THR A 96 3.87 12.02 3.99
CA THR A 96 4.43 12.57 5.22
C THR A 96 5.38 11.55 5.84
N PRO A 97 6.50 11.97 6.45
CA PRO A 97 7.37 11.03 7.13
C PRO A 97 6.62 10.36 8.29
N THR A 98 6.88 9.06 8.50
CA THR A 98 6.33 8.36 9.66
C THR A 98 6.77 9.01 10.96
N ARG A 99 5.85 9.07 11.93
CA ARG A 99 6.14 9.53 13.31
C ARG A 99 6.75 8.43 14.18
N SER A 100 6.90 7.21 13.65
CA SER A 100 7.49 6.09 14.39
C SER A 100 8.93 6.40 14.79
N LYS A 101 9.27 6.14 16.05
CA LYS A 101 10.65 6.16 16.57
C LYS A 101 11.34 4.79 16.47
N GLY A 102 10.64 3.78 15.95
CA GLY A 102 11.13 2.40 15.82
C GLY A 102 11.91 2.14 14.51
N PRO A 103 12.03 0.89 14.07
CA PRO A 103 12.82 0.51 12.88
C PRO A 103 12.46 1.24 11.57
N SER A 104 11.24 1.78 11.49
CA SER A 104 10.73 2.55 10.34
C SER A 104 11.04 4.06 10.41
N ALA A 105 11.59 4.55 11.52
CA ALA A 105 11.89 5.97 11.73
C ALA A 105 12.73 6.54 10.58
N GLY A 106 12.27 7.63 10.00
CA GLY A 106 12.95 8.31 8.88
C GLY A 106 13.05 7.52 7.58
N LYS A 107 12.42 6.33 7.47
CA LYS A 107 12.58 5.42 6.32
C LYS A 107 11.30 5.22 5.51
N VAL A 108 10.16 5.66 6.03
CA VAL A 108 8.84 5.37 5.47
C VAL A 108 8.06 6.66 5.27
N GLY A 109 7.57 6.86 4.06
CA GLY A 109 6.58 7.88 3.73
C GLY A 109 5.18 7.30 3.79
N ILE A 110 4.26 8.01 4.43
CA ILE A 110 2.87 7.61 4.63
C ILE A 110 1.95 8.54 3.83
N VAL A 111 1.04 7.95 3.05
CA VAL A 111 -0.01 8.67 2.31
C VAL A 111 -1.38 8.22 2.80
N ARG A 112 -2.29 9.18 2.96
CA ARG A 112 -3.67 8.94 3.42
C ARG A 112 -4.56 8.44 2.29
N ARG A 113 -5.54 7.60 2.62
CA ARG A 113 -6.61 7.09 1.75
C ARG A 113 -7.26 8.21 0.92
N ALA A 114 -7.62 9.33 1.56
CA ALA A 114 -8.22 10.47 0.87
C ALA A 114 -7.38 10.99 -0.31
N VAL A 115 -6.04 10.89 -0.26
CA VAL A 115 -5.18 11.28 -1.39
C VAL A 115 -5.33 10.31 -2.55
N PHE A 116 -5.39 9.02 -2.26
CA PHE A 116 -5.63 7.99 -3.28
C PHE A 116 -7.00 8.16 -3.94
N GLU A 117 -8.03 8.46 -3.15
CA GLU A 117 -9.39 8.67 -3.64
C GLU A 117 -9.55 9.95 -4.49
N THR A 118 -8.81 11.01 -4.15
CA THR A 118 -8.93 12.32 -4.83
C THR A 118 -7.99 12.50 -6.01
N ARG A 119 -6.81 11.88 -5.98
CA ARG A 119 -5.76 12.07 -7.00
C ARG A 119 -5.41 10.80 -7.75
N GLY A 120 -5.74 9.64 -7.21
CA GLY A 120 -5.40 8.37 -7.81
C GLY A 120 -6.41 7.94 -8.87
N THR A 121 -5.98 7.01 -9.71
CA THR A 121 -6.88 6.30 -10.62
C THR A 121 -7.40 5.07 -9.91
N GLN A 122 -8.71 4.88 -9.85
CA GLN A 122 -9.29 3.63 -9.37
C GLN A 122 -8.96 2.51 -10.37
N VAL A 123 -8.35 1.44 -9.87
CA VAL A 123 -7.95 0.28 -10.65
C VAL A 123 -9.07 -0.76 -10.67
N ALA A 124 -9.60 -1.09 -9.49
CA ALA A 124 -10.64 -2.08 -9.33
C ALA A 124 -11.32 -1.99 -7.96
N THR A 125 -12.48 -2.64 -7.84
CA THR A 125 -13.08 -3.03 -6.57
C THR A 125 -13.28 -4.54 -6.58
N ILE A 126 -12.73 -5.24 -5.59
CA ILE A 126 -12.68 -6.72 -5.56
C ILE A 126 -13.03 -7.27 -4.19
N TYR A 127 -13.31 -8.57 -4.12
CA TYR A 127 -13.36 -9.34 -2.88
C TYR A 127 -12.07 -10.17 -2.79
N ALA A 128 -11.33 -10.05 -1.69
CA ALA A 128 -10.02 -10.70 -1.50
C ALA A 128 -9.99 -11.49 -0.20
#